data_AF-A0A7V1JL21-F1
#
_entry.id   AF-A0A7V1JL21-F1
#
_cell.length_a   1.000
_cell.length_b   1.000
_cell.length_c   1.000
_cell.angle_alpha   90.00
_cell.angle_beta   90.00
_cell.angle_gamma   90.00
#
_symmetry.space_group_name_H-M   'P 1'
#
loop_
_entity.id
_entity.type
_entity.pdbx_description
1 polymer ?
#
loop_
_entity_poly.entity_id
_entity_poly.type
_entity_poly.pdbx_seq_one_letter_code
_entity_poly.pdbx_strand_id
1 'polypeptide(L)'
;MRSKRNTSLLVASLLGGLLILGVYHALRNPVRAAEGVSLTTNPRDVVINEVAWAGTVAYAADEWIELYNTTAATVSLVGWHLVDDDNLNITLSGSIPPHGYYLIERTDDDVVADVLADWCGSFGDGLVNTGEVLTLTDHLDNVIDTANTDGGGWPQGAGSPHYSSMERINPQAPDTDANWCTNDTVTRNGHDAGGNPINGTPKAANSCYQPPAGAIADLSVAKTGPVTATPGTLITYHVTLSNTGTGTATATLLTDTLPAAVDFVTQTSPFAFARCGPHLVWQLGDVSTGT
;
A
#
# COMPACT_ATOMS: atom_id res chain seq x y z
N MET A 1 -12.80 42.38 -29.29
CA MET A 1 -11.54 42.00 -28.63
C MET A 1 -11.84 40.90 -27.63
N ARG A 2 -11.28 39.71 -27.88
CA ARG A 2 -11.61 38.46 -27.17
C ARG A 2 -10.61 38.31 -26.02
N SER A 3 -11.07 38.46 -24.78
CA SER A 3 -10.25 38.23 -23.58
C SER A 3 -10.10 36.72 -23.37
N LYS A 4 -8.88 36.21 -23.55
CA LYS A 4 -8.49 34.85 -23.17
C LYS A 4 -8.20 34.87 -21.67
N ARG A 5 -8.95 34.09 -20.89
CA ARG A 5 -8.55 33.71 -19.53
C ARG A 5 -7.54 32.58 -19.64
N ASN A 6 -6.37 32.78 -19.05
CA ASN A 6 -5.39 31.73 -18.80
C ASN A 6 -5.92 30.86 -17.66
N THR A 7 -6.12 29.57 -17.94
CA THR A 7 -6.34 28.56 -16.90
C THR A 7 -5.08 27.70 -16.87
N SER A 8 -4.27 27.87 -15.83
CA SER A 8 -3.24 26.91 -15.46
C SER A 8 -3.85 25.98 -14.42
N LEU A 9 -3.97 24.70 -14.74
CA LEU A 9 -4.02 23.63 -13.75
C LEU A 9 -3.36 22.40 -14.36
N LEU A 10 -2.13 22.14 -13.93
CA LEU A 10 -1.49 20.84 -14.05
C LEU A 10 -2.02 20.01 -12.88
N VAL A 11 -2.77 18.95 -13.16
CA VAL A 11 -2.86 17.79 -12.28
C VAL A 11 -2.67 16.58 -13.17
N ALA A 12 -1.55 15.88 -12.96
CA ALA A 12 -1.29 14.58 -13.53
C ALA A 12 -2.17 13.56 -12.78
N SER A 13 -2.98 12.78 -13.49
CA SER A 13 -3.48 11.51 -12.98
C SER A 13 -2.96 10.38 -13.87
N LEU A 14 -2.41 9.35 -13.21
CA LEU A 14 -1.91 8.15 -13.87
C LEU A 14 -3.07 7.43 -14.59
N LEU A 15 -2.86 7.14 -15.88
CA LEU A 15 -3.71 6.23 -16.65
C LEU A 15 -3.53 4.79 -16.15
N GLY A 16 -4.63 4.15 -15.78
CA GLY A 16 -4.81 2.71 -15.94
C GLY A 16 -5.67 2.44 -17.18
N GLY A 17 -5.03 2.14 -18.32
CA GLY A 17 -5.69 1.61 -19.54
C GLY A 17 -5.42 2.42 -20.81
N LEU A 18 -4.40 2.04 -21.59
CA LEU A 18 -4.12 2.57 -22.93
C LEU A 18 -4.66 1.62 -24.01
N LEU A 19 -5.33 2.17 -25.02
CA LEU A 19 -5.25 1.66 -26.40
C LEU A 19 -5.41 2.84 -27.38
N ILE A 20 -4.46 3.00 -28.32
CA ILE A 20 -4.66 3.23 -29.77
C ILE A 20 -3.29 3.29 -30.48
N LEU A 21 -3.21 2.54 -31.59
CA LEU A 21 -2.11 2.47 -32.57
C LEU A 21 -2.07 3.77 -33.42
N GLY A 22 -0.87 4.30 -33.73
CA GLY A 22 -0.69 5.44 -34.63
C GLY A 22 0.58 5.33 -35.48
N VAL A 23 0.44 5.51 -36.79
CA VAL A 23 1.50 5.40 -37.81
C VAL A 23 2.49 6.57 -37.71
N TYR A 24 3.79 6.26 -37.74
CA TYR A 24 4.90 7.23 -37.76
C TYR A 24 4.90 8.07 -39.03
N HIS A 25 4.81 9.40 -38.93
CA HIS A 25 5.44 10.34 -39.85
C HIS A 25 6.14 11.48 -39.08
N ALA A 26 7.43 11.63 -39.41
CA ALA A 26 8.50 12.49 -38.89
C ALA A 26 8.13 13.73 -38.04
N LEU A 27 8.71 13.80 -36.83
CA LEU A 27 9.01 15.06 -36.16
C LEU A 27 10.52 15.12 -35.85
N ARG A 28 11.21 16.03 -36.54
CA ARG A 28 12.54 16.51 -36.14
C ARG A 28 12.34 17.57 -35.07
N ASN A 29 12.57 17.21 -33.81
CA ASN A 29 13.05 18.09 -32.74
C ASN A 29 13.48 17.21 -31.56
N PRO A 30 14.65 17.45 -30.94
CA PRO A 30 15.01 16.74 -29.72
C PRO A 30 14.06 17.17 -28.60
N VAL A 31 13.27 16.23 -28.07
CA VAL A 31 12.58 16.42 -26.81
C VAL A 31 13.67 16.46 -25.74
N ARG A 32 13.79 17.58 -25.01
CA ARG A 32 14.61 17.62 -23.80
C ARG A 32 14.12 16.51 -22.88
N ALA A 33 15.03 15.64 -22.43
CA ALA A 33 14.77 14.77 -21.30
C ALA A 33 14.23 15.65 -20.16
N ALA A 34 13.09 15.26 -19.59
CA ALA A 34 12.59 15.90 -18.38
C ALA A 34 13.71 15.86 -17.33
N GLU A 35 14.10 17.03 -16.83
CA GLU A 35 15.02 17.14 -15.71
C GLU A 35 14.45 16.35 -14.54
N GLY A 36 15.24 15.43 -13.98
CA GLY A 36 14.81 14.51 -12.93
C GLY A 36 14.30 15.29 -11.72
N VAL A 37 13.03 15.07 -11.36
CA VAL A 37 12.52 15.49 -10.07
C VAL A 37 13.20 14.60 -9.04
N SER A 38 14.22 15.13 -8.37
CA SER A 38 14.76 14.52 -7.16
C SER A 38 13.70 14.69 -6.08
N LEU A 39 12.80 13.72 -5.94
CA LEU A 39 11.88 13.65 -4.80
C LEU A 39 12.75 13.33 -3.58
N THR A 40 13.03 14.34 -2.76
CA THR A 40 13.61 14.12 -1.43
C THR A 40 12.56 13.41 -0.59
N THR A 41 12.88 12.21 -0.14
CA THR A 41 12.06 11.41 0.77
C THR A 41 12.12 12.01 2.16
N ASN A 42 10.96 12.26 2.76
CA ASN A 42 10.85 12.83 4.09
C ASN A 42 10.79 11.70 5.14
N PRO A 43 11.16 12.00 6.40
CA PRO A 43 10.89 11.09 7.50
C PRO A 43 9.42 10.65 7.52
N ARG A 44 9.19 9.35 7.63
CA ARG A 44 7.91 8.64 7.59
C ARG A 44 7.16 8.62 6.26
N ASP A 45 7.77 9.01 5.13
CA ASP A 45 7.17 8.74 3.80
C ASP A 45 7.04 7.23 3.57
N VAL A 46 7.99 6.44 4.10
CA VAL A 46 7.88 4.99 4.28
C VAL A 46 8.17 4.68 5.75
N VAL A 47 7.42 3.78 6.35
CA VAL A 47 7.61 3.39 7.76
C VAL A 47 7.85 1.90 7.89
N ILE A 48 8.55 1.50 8.95
CA ILE A 48 8.56 0.13 9.43
C ILE A 48 7.19 -0.10 10.06
N ASN A 49 6.37 -0.91 9.41
CA ASN A 49 4.95 -1.06 9.71
C ASN A 49 4.65 -2.28 10.59
N GLU A 50 5.40 -3.36 10.41
CA GLU A 50 5.21 -4.60 11.14
C GLU A 50 6.53 -5.37 11.25
N VAL A 51 6.77 -6.01 12.39
CA VAL A 51 8.00 -6.78 12.70
C VAL A 51 7.62 -8.09 13.37
N ALA A 52 7.87 -9.22 12.71
CA ALA A 52 7.70 -10.56 13.28
C ALA A 52 9.03 -11.10 13.82
N TRP A 53 9.52 -10.45 14.88
CA TRP A 53 10.81 -10.74 15.51
C TRP A 53 10.92 -12.13 16.14
N ALA A 54 9.79 -12.83 16.33
CA ALA A 54 9.76 -14.16 16.94
C ALA A 54 9.74 -15.31 15.92
N GLY A 55 9.63 -14.99 14.63
CA GLY A 55 9.34 -15.94 13.57
C GLY A 55 7.88 -16.40 13.54
N THR A 56 7.64 -17.63 13.07
CA THR A 56 6.31 -18.24 12.93
C THR A 56 6.11 -19.43 13.87
N VAL A 57 4.88 -19.96 13.92
CA VAL A 57 4.57 -21.20 14.65
C VAL A 57 5.32 -22.39 14.04
N ALA A 58 5.46 -22.44 12.71
CA ALA A 58 6.23 -23.46 12.02
C ALA A 58 7.72 -23.40 12.38
N TYR A 59 8.33 -22.22 12.29
CA TYR A 59 9.75 -22.04 12.60
C TYR A 59 10.04 -20.67 13.21
N ALA A 60 10.75 -20.66 14.34
CA ALA A 60 11.15 -19.43 15.02
C ALA A 60 12.19 -18.60 14.25
N ALA A 61 12.76 -19.15 13.17
CA ALA A 61 13.68 -18.42 12.28
C ALA A 61 12.95 -17.74 11.10
N ASP A 62 11.65 -18.00 10.92
CA ASP A 62 10.83 -17.43 9.85
C ASP A 62 10.41 -15.99 10.20
N GLU A 63 11.40 -15.13 10.38
CA GLU A 63 11.21 -13.72 10.72
C GLU A 63 10.92 -12.90 9.47
N TRP A 64 10.16 -11.83 9.63
CA TRP A 64 9.85 -10.93 8.54
C TRP A 64 9.59 -9.51 9.04
N ILE A 65 9.77 -8.56 8.14
CA ILE A 65 9.58 -7.12 8.36
C ILE A 65 8.74 -6.59 7.22
N GLU A 66 7.82 -5.68 7.52
CA GLU A 66 7.02 -4.99 6.52
C GLU A 66 7.28 -3.49 6.54
N LEU A 67 7.41 -2.91 5.35
CA LEU A 67 7.37 -1.46 5.15
C LEU A 67 6.03 -1.01 4.57
N TYR A 68 5.56 0.16 4.98
CA TYR A 68 4.35 0.79 4.43
C TYR A 68 4.65 2.18 3.88
N ASN A 69 4.18 2.45 2.65
CA ASN A 69 4.27 3.78 2.06
C ASN A 69 3.09 4.64 2.53
N THR A 70 3.36 5.69 3.31
CA THR A 70 2.31 6.56 3.86
C THR A 70 1.80 7.60 2.87
N THR A 71 2.47 7.73 1.72
CA THR A 71 2.21 8.78 0.73
C THR A 71 1.25 8.35 -0.37
N ALA A 72 0.67 9.35 -1.04
CA ALA A 72 -0.15 9.16 -2.23
C ALA A 72 0.69 8.96 -3.53
N ALA A 73 2.02 8.84 -3.42
CA ALA A 73 2.92 8.69 -4.56
C ALA A 73 3.69 7.36 -4.46
N THR A 74 4.08 6.79 -5.61
CA THR A 74 5.00 5.64 -5.60
C THR A 74 6.36 6.07 -5.05
N VAL A 75 6.89 5.34 -4.08
CA VAL A 75 8.23 5.55 -3.51
C VAL A 75 9.19 4.50 -4.07
N SER A 76 10.31 4.95 -4.65
CA SER A 76 11.40 4.06 -5.07
C SER A 76 12.27 3.72 -3.86
N LEU A 77 12.52 2.43 -3.64
CA LEU A 77 13.42 1.94 -2.59
C LEU A 77 14.83 1.64 -3.09
N VAL A 78 15.12 1.87 -4.38
CA VAL A 78 16.44 1.61 -4.96
C VAL A 78 17.55 2.28 -4.14
N GLY A 79 18.41 1.46 -3.55
CA GLY A 79 19.56 1.92 -2.77
C GLY A 79 19.22 2.34 -1.34
N TRP A 80 17.99 2.14 -0.87
CA TRP A 80 17.65 2.32 0.54
C TRP A 80 18.25 1.18 1.37
N HIS A 81 18.47 1.45 2.66
CA HIS A 81 19.00 0.46 3.59
C HIS A 81 18.08 0.25 4.78
N LEU A 82 17.89 -1.02 5.16
CA LEU A 82 17.30 -1.41 6.44
C LEU A 82 18.40 -2.11 7.25
N VAL A 83 18.69 -1.55 8.41
CA VAL A 83 19.73 -2.04 9.31
C VAL A 83 19.18 -2.24 10.72
N ASP A 84 19.78 -3.13 11.49
CA ASP A 84 19.65 -3.20 12.94
C ASP A 84 20.85 -2.52 13.63
N ASP A 85 20.98 -2.70 14.94
CA ASP A 85 22.15 -2.31 15.72
C ASP A 85 23.23 -3.43 15.83
N ASP A 86 23.14 -4.49 15.02
CA ASP A 86 24.07 -5.63 14.99
C ASP A 86 24.47 -6.04 13.55
N ASN A 87 23.81 -7.05 12.95
CA ASN A 87 24.27 -7.67 11.69
C ASN A 87 23.29 -7.60 10.52
N LEU A 88 22.04 -7.18 10.74
CA LEU A 88 21.09 -6.92 9.66
C LEU A 88 21.57 -5.72 8.84
N ASN A 89 21.82 -5.94 7.56
CA ASN A 89 22.14 -4.88 6.62
C ASN A 89 21.62 -5.23 5.23
N ILE A 90 20.39 -4.80 4.95
CA ILE A 90 19.69 -5.08 3.70
C ILE A 90 19.78 -3.86 2.79
N THR A 91 20.15 -4.07 1.53
CA THR A 91 19.94 -3.08 0.47
C THR A 91 18.62 -3.38 -0.24
N LEU A 92 17.71 -2.41 -0.21
CA LEU A 92 16.39 -2.50 -0.80
C LEU A 92 16.40 -2.08 -2.28
N SER A 93 15.39 -2.54 -3.01
CA SER A 93 15.18 -2.19 -4.40
C SER A 93 13.70 -2.19 -4.75
N GLY A 94 13.36 -1.92 -6.01
CA GLY A 94 11.97 -1.82 -6.44
C GLY A 94 11.29 -0.55 -5.94
N SER A 95 9.98 -0.63 -5.75
CA SER A 95 9.15 0.51 -5.37
C SER A 95 7.90 0.08 -4.63
N ILE A 96 7.42 0.90 -3.71
CA ILE A 96 6.14 0.72 -3.03
C ILE A 96 5.10 1.64 -3.70
N PRO A 97 3.98 1.11 -4.23
CA PRO A 97 2.86 1.94 -4.69
C PRO A 97 2.31 2.87 -3.59
N PRO A 98 1.53 3.91 -3.93
CA PRO A 98 0.81 4.72 -2.94
C PRO A 98 0.05 3.84 -1.96
N HIS A 99 0.24 4.04 -0.66
CA HIS A 99 -0.43 3.23 0.37
C HIS A 99 -0.24 1.71 0.23
N GLY A 100 0.85 1.30 -0.43
CA GLY A 100 1.22 -0.09 -0.60
C GLY A 100 2.17 -0.58 0.50
N TYR A 101 2.42 -1.90 0.46
CA TYR A 101 3.26 -2.62 1.40
C TYR A 101 4.46 -3.27 0.71
N TYR A 102 5.57 -3.37 1.41
CA TYR A 102 6.78 -4.07 0.98
C TYR A 102 7.19 -5.10 2.04
N LEU A 103 7.06 -6.39 1.70
CA LEU A 103 7.31 -7.51 2.60
C LEU A 103 8.75 -8.02 2.41
N ILE A 104 9.46 -8.15 3.53
CA ILE A 104 10.86 -8.54 3.63
C ILE A 104 10.91 -9.82 4.47
N GLU A 105 11.22 -10.95 3.85
CA GLU A 105 11.29 -12.24 4.52
C GLU A 105 12.75 -12.68 4.75
N ARG A 106 12.98 -13.32 5.90
CA ARG A 106 14.26 -13.93 6.19
C ARG A 106 14.42 -15.24 5.40
N THR A 107 15.63 -15.45 4.89
CA THR A 107 16.15 -16.64 4.19
C THR A 107 15.55 -16.97 2.83
N ASP A 108 14.23 -17.15 2.73
CA ASP A 108 13.51 -17.55 1.52
C ASP A 108 12.12 -16.90 1.48
N ASP A 109 11.35 -17.21 0.45
CA ASP A 109 9.99 -16.67 0.18
C ASP A 109 8.91 -17.70 0.60
N ASP A 110 9.19 -18.46 1.67
CA ASP A 110 8.28 -19.46 2.24
C ASP A 110 7.88 -19.12 3.70
N VAL A 111 8.30 -17.97 4.25
CA VAL A 111 7.97 -17.53 5.62
C VAL A 111 6.48 -17.23 5.73
N VAL A 112 5.96 -16.39 4.83
CA VAL A 112 4.51 -16.24 4.59
C VAL A 112 4.18 -16.96 3.29
N ALA A 113 4.07 -18.29 3.36
CA ALA A 113 4.05 -19.21 2.22
C ALA A 113 2.99 -18.94 1.14
N ASP A 114 1.92 -18.18 1.42
CA ASP A 114 0.86 -17.83 0.48
C ASP A 114 0.78 -16.32 0.15
N VAL A 115 1.74 -15.52 0.60
CA VAL A 115 1.87 -14.09 0.30
C VAL A 115 3.29 -13.81 -0.21
N LEU A 116 3.40 -13.42 -1.49
CA LEU A 116 4.72 -13.15 -2.09
C LEU A 116 5.46 -11.99 -1.41
N ALA A 117 6.71 -12.24 -1.02
CA ALA A 117 7.63 -11.21 -0.56
C ALA A 117 8.15 -10.37 -1.74
N ASP A 118 8.46 -9.10 -1.46
CA ASP A 118 9.19 -8.25 -2.42
C ASP A 118 10.70 -8.40 -2.25
N TRP A 119 11.14 -8.88 -1.09
CA TRP A 119 12.52 -9.21 -0.80
C TRP A 119 12.58 -10.46 0.08
N CYS A 120 13.47 -11.38 -0.25
CA CYS A 120 13.85 -12.47 0.62
C CYS A 120 15.38 -12.65 0.65
N GLY A 121 15.92 -13.01 1.80
CA GLY A 121 17.36 -13.16 1.98
C GLY A 121 17.80 -13.20 3.43
N SER A 122 19.11 -13.32 3.66
CA SER A 122 19.63 -13.48 5.01
C SER A 122 19.50 -12.20 5.84
N PHE A 123 18.99 -12.34 7.06
CA PHE A 123 19.06 -11.34 8.13
C PHE A 123 20.32 -11.53 9.01
N GLY A 124 21.34 -12.24 8.50
CA GLY A 124 22.45 -12.68 9.35
C GLY A 124 21.98 -13.71 10.37
N ASP A 125 22.21 -13.43 11.65
CA ASP A 125 21.80 -14.34 12.74
C ASP A 125 20.30 -14.26 13.06
N GLY A 126 19.57 -13.32 12.46
CA GLY A 126 18.15 -13.06 12.71
C GLY A 126 17.93 -11.94 13.71
N LEU A 127 16.66 -11.66 14.00
CA LEU A 127 16.29 -10.64 14.97
C LEU A 127 16.39 -11.22 16.39
N VAL A 128 17.05 -10.49 17.30
CA VAL A 128 17.17 -10.92 18.68
C VAL A 128 15.84 -10.72 19.41
N ASN A 129 15.28 -11.82 19.93
CA ASN A 129 14.01 -11.85 20.68
C ASN A 129 13.99 -10.92 21.92
N THR A 130 15.14 -10.50 22.45
CA THR A 130 15.22 -9.56 23.58
C THR A 130 15.15 -8.10 23.17
N GLY A 131 14.98 -7.79 21.88
CA GLY A 131 14.87 -6.43 21.36
C GLY A 131 16.14 -5.93 20.68
N GLU A 132 15.93 -5.12 19.64
CA GLU A 132 16.93 -4.48 18.78
C GLU A 132 16.39 -3.14 18.29
N VAL A 133 17.23 -2.32 17.66
CA VAL A 133 16.80 -1.07 17.01
C VAL A 133 16.88 -1.21 15.50
N LEU A 134 15.73 -1.12 14.82
CA LEU A 134 15.72 -1.09 13.35
C LEU A 134 15.74 0.34 12.84
N THR A 135 16.57 0.60 11.82
CA THR A 135 16.68 1.90 11.16
C THR A 135 16.52 1.75 9.65
N LEU A 136 15.55 2.46 9.09
CA LEU A 136 15.34 2.58 7.64
C LEU A 136 15.96 3.90 7.15
N THR A 137 16.83 3.82 6.15
CA THR A 137 17.47 4.98 5.51
C THR A 137 17.23 5.00 4.01
N ASP A 138 17.17 6.20 3.44
CA ASP A 138 17.14 6.38 1.99
C ASP A 138 18.51 6.18 1.34
N HIS A 139 18.56 6.27 0.01
CA HIS A 139 19.78 6.18 -0.80
C HIS A 139 20.86 7.25 -0.53
N LEU A 140 20.57 8.23 0.32
CA LEU A 140 21.50 9.29 0.75
C LEU A 140 21.83 9.18 2.25
N ASP A 141 21.51 8.03 2.87
CA ASP A 141 21.69 7.75 4.30
C ASP A 141 20.86 8.64 5.23
N ASN A 142 19.81 9.31 4.73
CA ASN A 142 18.87 10.01 5.61
C ASN A 142 17.96 8.99 6.30
N VAL A 143 17.80 9.11 7.61
CA VAL A 143 16.85 8.29 8.37
C VAL A 143 15.43 8.66 7.96
N ILE A 144 14.70 7.65 7.49
CA ILE A 144 13.30 7.77 7.09
C ILE A 144 12.39 7.33 8.22
N ASP A 145 12.66 6.19 8.86
CA ASP A 145 11.90 5.70 10.00
C ASP A 145 12.72 4.73 10.85
N THR A 146 12.23 4.45 12.05
CA THR A 146 12.81 3.49 12.99
C THR A 146 11.73 2.60 13.57
N ALA A 147 12.16 1.48 14.16
CA ALA A 147 11.36 0.71 15.10
C ALA A 147 12.15 0.44 16.37
N ASN A 148 11.50 0.62 17.53
CA ASN A 148 12.10 0.45 18.85
C ASN A 148 13.31 1.39 19.08
N THR A 149 13.24 2.64 18.61
CA THR A 149 14.38 3.58 18.63
C THR A 149 14.97 3.90 20.00
N ASP A 150 14.22 3.71 21.09
CA ASP A 150 14.70 3.85 22.46
C ASP A 150 15.40 2.60 23.01
N GLY A 151 15.34 1.50 22.25
CA GLY A 151 16.03 0.24 22.50
C GLY A 151 15.49 -0.52 23.71
N GLY A 152 16.22 -1.56 24.11
CA GLY A 152 15.71 -2.50 25.11
C GLY A 152 14.77 -3.52 24.48
N GLY A 153 13.86 -4.09 25.29
CA GLY A 153 12.92 -5.11 24.83
C GLY A 153 11.97 -4.61 23.75
N TRP A 154 11.65 -5.45 22.76
CA TRP A 154 10.60 -5.16 21.80
C TRP A 154 9.33 -4.70 22.56
N PRO A 155 8.74 -3.54 22.22
CA PRO A 155 7.65 -2.99 23.00
C PRO A 155 6.38 -3.84 22.90
N GLN A 156 6.26 -4.60 21.82
CA GLN A 156 5.11 -5.45 21.50
C GLN A 156 5.51 -6.64 20.63
N GLY A 157 4.53 -7.48 20.28
CA GLY A 157 4.73 -8.80 19.70
C GLY A 157 4.80 -9.86 20.79
N ALA A 158 4.79 -11.13 20.38
CA ALA A 158 4.88 -12.24 21.30
C ALA A 158 5.70 -13.39 20.71
N GLY A 159 6.62 -13.92 21.51
CA GLY A 159 7.31 -15.16 21.21
C GLY A 159 6.42 -16.40 21.35
N SER A 160 7.06 -17.56 21.43
CA SER A 160 6.38 -18.83 21.72
C SER A 160 5.47 -18.74 22.96
N PRO A 161 4.24 -19.32 22.92
CA PRO A 161 3.71 -20.16 21.84
C PRO A 161 2.93 -19.38 20.76
N HIS A 162 2.84 -18.06 20.85
CA HIS A 162 1.92 -17.27 20.03
C HIS A 162 2.53 -16.78 18.72
N TYR A 163 3.80 -16.39 18.71
CA TYR A 163 4.47 -15.90 17.49
C TYR A 163 3.70 -14.75 16.83
N SER A 164 3.25 -13.79 17.65
CA SER A 164 2.50 -12.63 17.19
C SER A 164 3.47 -11.51 16.80
N SER A 165 3.24 -10.88 15.67
CA SER A 165 4.02 -9.73 15.22
C SER A 165 3.79 -8.49 16.09
N MET A 166 4.78 -7.60 16.04
CA MET A 166 4.69 -6.23 16.52
C MET A 166 4.20 -5.33 15.38
N GLU A 167 3.08 -4.64 15.58
CA GLU A 167 2.39 -3.87 14.56
C GLU A 167 2.33 -2.37 14.92
N ARG A 168 2.63 -1.50 13.95
CA ARG A 168 2.51 -0.04 14.09
C ARG A 168 1.04 0.36 14.19
N ILE A 169 0.67 1.14 15.21
CA ILE A 169 -0.71 1.61 15.40
C ILE A 169 -1.03 2.74 14.40
N ASN A 170 -0.17 3.77 14.36
CA ASN A 170 -0.35 4.93 13.50
C ASN A 170 0.95 5.21 12.72
N PRO A 171 0.98 4.94 11.41
CA PRO A 171 2.17 5.13 10.58
C PRO A 171 2.52 6.62 10.37
N GLN A 172 1.62 7.55 10.66
CA GLN A 172 1.92 8.98 10.65
C GLN A 172 2.52 9.48 11.98
N ALA A 173 2.49 8.68 13.05
CA ALA A 173 3.04 9.02 14.35
C ALA A 173 4.51 8.57 14.49
N PRO A 174 5.28 9.20 15.39
CA PRO A 174 6.66 8.80 15.67
C PRO A 174 6.77 7.36 16.18
N ASP A 175 7.96 6.78 16.03
CA ASP A 175 8.34 5.54 16.70
C ASP A 175 8.50 5.78 18.21
N THR A 176 7.60 5.17 18.97
CA THR A 176 7.58 5.15 20.45
C THR A 176 6.86 3.88 20.87
N ASP A 177 7.17 3.32 22.04
CA ASP A 177 6.48 2.14 22.58
C ASP A 177 4.95 2.21 22.53
N ALA A 178 4.40 3.40 22.75
CA ALA A 178 2.96 3.64 22.75
C ALA A 178 2.30 3.58 21.36
N ASN A 179 3.10 3.57 20.28
CA ASN A 179 2.65 3.51 18.89
C ASN A 179 2.82 2.10 18.28
N TRP A 180 3.09 1.11 19.11
CA TRP A 180 3.15 -0.30 18.73
C TRP A 180 2.04 -1.06 19.45
N CYS A 181 1.55 -2.14 18.82
CA CYS A 181 0.67 -3.13 19.43
C CYS A 181 1.14 -4.55 19.08
N THR A 182 0.61 -5.54 19.80
CA THR A 182 0.74 -6.95 19.40
C THR A 182 -0.47 -7.32 18.54
N ASN A 183 -0.26 -8.09 17.45
CA ASN A 183 -1.36 -8.60 16.62
C ASN A 183 -2.48 -9.25 17.47
N ASP A 184 -3.74 -8.95 17.13
CA ASP A 184 -4.91 -9.35 17.92
C ASP A 184 -5.32 -10.84 17.77
N THR A 185 -4.63 -11.60 16.91
CA THR A 185 -4.90 -13.02 16.54
C THR A 185 -6.26 -13.27 15.85
N VAL A 186 -6.99 -12.20 15.52
CA VAL A 186 -8.29 -12.24 14.84
C VAL A 186 -8.13 -11.71 13.42
N THR A 187 -7.57 -10.52 13.29
CA THR A 187 -7.21 -9.86 12.03
C THR A 187 -5.84 -10.36 11.61
N ARG A 188 -5.81 -11.23 10.61
CA ARG A 188 -4.60 -11.94 10.17
C ARG A 188 -4.58 -12.06 8.66
N ASN A 189 -3.39 -12.12 8.09
CA ASN A 189 -3.21 -12.45 6.67
C ASN A 189 -2.07 -13.46 6.49
N GLY A 190 -2.29 -14.43 5.60
CA GLY A 190 -1.32 -15.44 5.23
C GLY A 190 -1.17 -16.64 6.18
N HIS A 191 -0.41 -17.63 5.71
CA HIS A 191 -0.07 -18.87 6.42
C HIS A 191 1.44 -19.10 6.44
N ASP A 192 1.94 -19.72 7.50
CA ASP A 192 3.33 -20.15 7.60
C ASP A 192 3.62 -21.39 6.74
N ALA A 193 4.89 -21.80 6.65
CA ALA A 193 5.32 -23.02 5.95
C ALA A 193 4.65 -24.32 6.46
N GLY A 194 4.11 -24.31 7.69
CA GLY A 194 3.34 -25.40 8.28
C GLY A 194 1.83 -25.35 7.96
N GLY A 195 1.37 -24.30 7.27
CA GLY A 195 -0.04 -24.04 6.97
C GLY A 195 -0.83 -23.48 8.15
N ASN A 196 -0.17 -23.00 9.21
CA ASN A 196 -0.86 -22.31 10.31
C ASN A 196 -1.11 -20.84 9.93
N PRO A 197 -2.23 -20.23 10.34
CA PRO A 197 -2.43 -18.81 10.13
C PRO A 197 -1.34 -17.98 10.83
N ILE A 198 -0.76 -17.01 10.13
CA ILE A 198 0.20 -16.06 10.67
C ILE A 198 -0.51 -15.14 11.66
N ASN A 199 0.01 -14.99 12.88
CA ASN A 199 -0.48 -14.00 13.85
C ASN A 199 0.13 -12.62 13.56
N GLY A 200 -0.16 -12.11 12.37
CA GLY A 200 0.28 -10.84 11.82
C GLY A 200 -0.50 -10.51 10.54
N THR A 201 -0.20 -9.38 9.93
CA THR A 201 -0.95 -8.81 8.78
C THR A 201 -0.07 -8.49 7.57
N PRO A 202 0.82 -9.40 7.12
CA PRO A 202 1.68 -9.15 5.98
C PRO A 202 0.83 -8.78 4.75
N LYS A 203 1.24 -7.72 4.05
CA LYS A 203 0.58 -7.08 2.90
C LYS A 203 -0.85 -6.58 3.18
N ALA A 204 -1.21 -6.36 4.43
CA ALA A 204 -2.55 -5.92 4.86
C ALA A 204 -2.47 -4.84 5.95
N ALA A 205 -3.61 -4.23 6.27
CA ALA A 205 -3.67 -3.26 7.36
C ALA A 205 -3.50 -3.95 8.72
N ASN A 206 -2.62 -3.39 9.55
CA ASN A 206 -2.38 -3.82 10.92
C ASN A 206 -3.68 -3.97 11.72
N SER A 207 -3.75 -5.00 12.55
CA SER A 207 -4.93 -5.32 13.38
C SER A 207 -5.32 -4.19 14.32
N CYS A 208 -4.33 -3.42 14.78
CA CYS A 208 -4.53 -2.27 15.66
C CYS A 208 -4.40 -0.92 14.95
N TYR A 209 -4.44 -0.89 13.61
CA TYR A 209 -4.34 0.35 12.87
C TYR A 209 -5.37 1.35 13.36
N GLN A 210 -4.90 2.49 13.87
CA GLN A 210 -5.73 3.62 14.22
C GLN A 210 -5.31 4.80 13.36
N PRO A 211 -6.18 5.28 12.45
CA PRO A 211 -5.87 6.47 11.71
C PRO A 211 -5.75 7.67 12.69
N PRO A 212 -4.99 8.72 12.36
CA PRO A 212 -4.89 9.90 13.20
C PRO A 212 -6.27 10.40 13.65
N ALA A 213 -6.41 10.79 14.92
CA ALA A 213 -7.68 11.28 15.44
C ALA A 213 -8.22 12.43 14.57
N GLY A 214 -9.41 12.24 13.98
CA GLY A 214 -10.01 13.19 13.03
C GLY A 214 -9.70 12.92 11.55
N ALA A 215 -9.07 11.80 11.21
CA ALA A 215 -9.00 11.30 9.84
C ALA A 215 -10.42 10.92 9.37
N ILE A 216 -10.92 11.61 8.35
CA ILE A 216 -12.26 11.37 7.79
C ILE A 216 -12.06 11.01 6.31
N ALA A 217 -12.63 9.89 5.88
CA ALA A 217 -12.75 9.60 4.47
C ALA A 217 -13.78 10.51 3.81
N ASP A 218 -13.44 11.09 2.67
CA ASP A 218 -14.32 11.96 1.89
C ASP A 218 -14.43 11.39 0.47
N LEU A 219 -15.36 10.43 0.33
CA LEU A 219 -15.56 9.73 -0.93
C LEU A 219 -16.40 10.57 -1.88
N SER A 220 -15.90 10.76 -3.10
CA SER A 220 -16.64 11.37 -4.20
C SER A 220 -16.75 10.39 -5.37
N VAL A 221 -17.89 10.40 -6.06
CA VAL A 221 -18.13 9.56 -7.23
C VAL A 221 -18.53 10.45 -8.39
N ALA A 222 -17.84 10.30 -9.52
CA ALA A 222 -18.21 10.93 -10.78
C ALA A 222 -18.55 9.88 -11.83
N LYS A 223 -19.62 10.13 -12.58
CA LYS A 223 -20.06 9.29 -13.70
C LYS A 223 -20.11 10.16 -14.95
N THR A 224 -19.35 9.78 -15.97
CA THR A 224 -19.30 10.50 -17.24
C THR A 224 -19.77 9.61 -18.38
N GLY A 225 -20.57 10.15 -19.28
CA GLY A 225 -21.19 9.40 -20.37
C GLY A 225 -22.19 10.28 -21.12
N PRO A 226 -22.85 9.76 -22.16
CA PRO A 226 -23.86 10.51 -22.89
C PRO A 226 -25.08 10.78 -21.99
N VAL A 227 -25.51 12.05 -21.93
CA VAL A 227 -26.70 12.49 -21.18
C VAL A 227 -28.02 11.99 -21.79
N THR A 228 -27.99 11.58 -23.06
CA THR A 228 -29.12 11.05 -23.80
C THR A 228 -28.65 9.94 -24.72
N ALA A 229 -29.49 8.93 -24.94
CA ALA A 229 -29.23 7.84 -25.86
C ALA A 229 -30.50 7.47 -26.62
N THR A 230 -30.35 7.00 -27.85
CA THR A 230 -31.47 6.50 -28.65
C THR A 230 -31.77 5.05 -28.23
N PRO A 231 -33.05 4.64 -28.09
CA PRO A 231 -33.39 3.26 -27.80
C PRO A 231 -32.70 2.27 -28.74
N GLY A 232 -32.15 1.18 -28.19
CA GLY A 232 -31.41 0.17 -28.94
C GLY A 232 -29.94 0.48 -29.21
N THR A 233 -29.42 1.64 -28.78
CA THR A 233 -27.99 1.98 -28.88
C THR A 233 -27.24 1.61 -27.60
N LEU A 234 -25.95 1.27 -27.73
CA LEU A 234 -25.10 1.00 -26.58
C LEU A 234 -24.76 2.31 -25.86
N ILE A 235 -24.91 2.33 -24.54
CA ILE A 235 -24.49 3.42 -23.67
C ILE A 235 -23.20 3.00 -22.99
N THR A 236 -22.14 3.82 -23.13
CA THR A 236 -20.89 3.64 -22.40
C THR A 236 -20.71 4.80 -21.43
N TYR A 237 -20.40 4.49 -20.17
CA TYR A 237 -20.07 5.47 -19.14
C TYR A 237 -18.80 5.05 -18.40
N HIS A 238 -18.08 6.03 -17.88
CA HIS A 238 -16.96 5.86 -16.96
C HIS A 238 -17.40 6.27 -15.57
N VAL A 239 -17.08 5.46 -14.57
CA VAL A 239 -17.26 5.80 -13.16
C VAL A 239 -15.88 5.93 -12.53
N THR A 240 -15.66 7.04 -11.82
CA THR A 240 -14.47 7.30 -11.02
C THR A 240 -14.89 7.55 -9.59
N LEU A 241 -14.26 6.85 -8.64
CA LEU A 241 -14.38 7.10 -7.22
C LEU A 241 -13.07 7.70 -6.72
N SER A 242 -13.15 8.73 -5.89
CA SER A 242 -12.01 9.40 -5.28
C SER A 242 -12.19 9.46 -3.77
N ASN A 243 -11.10 9.52 -3.02
CA ASN A 243 -11.12 9.81 -1.59
C ASN A 243 -10.27 11.05 -1.31
N THR A 244 -10.92 12.21 -1.20
CA THR A 244 -10.24 13.48 -0.90
C THR A 244 -10.08 13.74 0.60
N GLY A 245 -10.44 12.75 1.42
CA GLY A 245 -10.39 12.82 2.86
C GLY A 245 -8.98 12.68 3.41
N THR A 246 -8.88 12.78 4.73
CA THR A 246 -7.65 12.54 5.50
C THR A 246 -7.60 11.14 6.10
N GLY A 247 -8.63 10.32 5.90
CA GLY A 247 -8.68 8.91 6.30
C GLY A 247 -9.03 7.96 5.16
N THR A 248 -8.55 6.72 5.26
CA THR A 248 -8.92 5.61 4.36
C THR A 248 -10.39 5.23 4.58
N ALA A 249 -11.14 5.03 3.50
CA ALA A 249 -12.47 4.42 3.59
C ALA A 249 -12.35 2.90 3.55
N THR A 250 -12.67 2.22 4.64
CA THR A 250 -12.52 0.76 4.71
C THR A 250 -13.76 0.03 4.21
N ALA A 251 -13.57 -1.19 3.69
CA ALA A 251 -14.65 -2.07 3.23
C ALA A 251 -15.65 -1.37 2.27
N THR A 252 -15.13 -0.57 1.34
CA THR A 252 -15.93 0.27 0.43
C THR A 252 -16.56 -0.57 -0.68
N LEU A 253 -17.86 -0.35 -0.90
CA LEU A 253 -18.59 -0.88 -2.06
C LEU A 253 -19.12 0.27 -2.92
N LEU A 254 -18.95 0.16 -4.23
CA LEU A 254 -19.59 1.03 -5.20
C LEU A 254 -20.80 0.32 -5.80
N THR A 255 -21.97 0.95 -5.73
CA THR A 255 -23.21 0.41 -6.33
C THR A 255 -23.76 1.37 -7.38
N ASP A 256 -24.04 0.85 -8.57
CA ASP A 256 -24.75 1.55 -9.64
C ASP A 256 -26.07 0.83 -9.94
N THR A 257 -27.19 1.56 -9.87
CA THR A 257 -28.52 1.00 -10.10
C THR A 257 -28.99 1.41 -11.49
N LEU A 258 -29.11 0.45 -12.39
CA LEU A 258 -29.55 0.72 -13.75
C LEU A 258 -31.04 1.08 -13.79
N PRO A 259 -31.43 2.13 -14.55
CA PRO A 259 -32.84 2.39 -14.84
C PRO A 259 -33.48 1.22 -15.58
N ALA A 260 -34.79 1.02 -15.40
CA ALA A 260 -35.51 -0.11 -16.00
C ALA A 260 -35.45 -0.18 -17.54
N ALA A 261 -35.14 0.95 -18.21
CA ALA A 261 -35.00 1.02 -19.67
C ALA A 261 -33.57 0.71 -20.18
N VAL A 262 -32.64 0.35 -19.28
CA VAL A 262 -31.23 0.10 -19.60
C VAL A 262 -30.86 -1.32 -19.16
N ASP A 263 -30.41 -2.13 -20.12
CA ASP A 263 -29.83 -3.43 -19.84
C ASP A 263 -28.31 -3.35 -19.69
N PHE A 264 -27.77 -4.04 -18.70
CA PHE A 264 -26.33 -4.21 -18.54
C PHE A 264 -25.75 -5.09 -19.65
N VAL A 265 -24.66 -4.64 -20.28
CA VAL A 265 -23.95 -5.41 -21.31
C VAL A 265 -22.62 -5.94 -20.77
N THR A 266 -21.73 -5.06 -20.33
CA THR A 266 -20.38 -5.42 -19.87
C THR A 266 -19.77 -4.30 -19.01
N GLN A 267 -18.75 -4.65 -18.24
CA GLN A 267 -17.91 -3.73 -17.49
C GLN A 267 -16.44 -4.15 -17.60
N THR A 268 -15.53 -3.19 -17.41
CA THR A 268 -14.12 -3.48 -17.22
C THR A 268 -13.65 -2.67 -16.01
N SER A 269 -13.21 -3.36 -14.97
CA SER A 269 -12.64 -2.80 -13.76
C SER A 269 -11.68 -3.81 -13.14
N PRO A 270 -10.73 -3.35 -12.31
CA PRO A 270 -9.82 -4.25 -11.59
C PRO A 270 -10.47 -4.89 -10.35
N PHE A 271 -11.72 -4.53 -10.03
CA PHE A 271 -12.38 -4.90 -8.78
C PHE A 271 -13.30 -6.11 -8.95
N ALA A 272 -13.49 -6.86 -7.86
CA ALA A 272 -14.48 -7.93 -7.81
C ALA A 272 -15.89 -7.36 -8.08
N PHE A 273 -16.61 -7.99 -9.00
CA PHE A 273 -17.89 -7.50 -9.50
C PHE A 273 -19.01 -8.51 -9.26
N ALA A 274 -20.13 -8.03 -8.74
CA ALA A 274 -21.35 -8.80 -8.59
C ALA A 274 -22.54 -8.04 -9.20
N ARG A 275 -23.51 -8.79 -9.73
CA ARG A 275 -24.78 -8.23 -10.21
C ARG A 275 -25.94 -8.87 -9.46
N CYS A 276 -26.83 -8.04 -8.93
CA CYS A 276 -28.07 -8.46 -8.30
C CYS A 276 -29.24 -7.69 -8.94
N GLY A 277 -29.91 -8.31 -9.91
CA GLY A 277 -30.97 -7.64 -10.68
C GLY A 277 -30.46 -6.39 -11.43
N PRO A 278 -31.00 -5.19 -11.16
CA PRO A 278 -30.56 -3.94 -11.77
C PRO A 278 -29.32 -3.32 -11.09
N HIS A 279 -28.84 -3.89 -9.97
CA HIS A 279 -27.70 -3.37 -9.22
C HIS A 279 -26.39 -3.98 -9.71
N LEU A 280 -25.46 -3.11 -10.08
CA LEU A 280 -24.07 -3.40 -10.40
C LEU A 280 -23.23 -3.03 -9.17
N VAL A 281 -22.52 -3.99 -8.59
CA VAL A 281 -21.78 -3.81 -7.34
C VAL A 281 -20.31 -4.14 -7.57
N TRP A 282 -19.43 -3.19 -7.24
CA TRP A 282 -17.98 -3.37 -7.22
C TRP A 282 -17.49 -3.34 -5.77
N GLN A 283 -16.75 -4.36 -5.36
CA GLN A 283 -16.09 -4.42 -4.06
C GLN A 283 -14.72 -3.76 -4.19
N LEU A 284 -14.59 -2.54 -3.68
CA LEU A 284 -13.36 -1.75 -3.79
C LEU A 284 -12.37 -2.09 -2.67
N GLY A 285 -12.86 -2.64 -1.56
CA GLY A 285 -12.04 -2.83 -0.37
C GLY A 285 -11.70 -1.48 0.26
N ASP A 286 -10.47 -1.34 0.70
CA ASP A 286 -10.02 -0.10 1.33
C ASP A 286 -9.63 0.94 0.27
N VAL A 287 -10.18 2.15 0.38
CA VAL A 287 -9.90 3.28 -0.51
C VAL A 287 -9.08 4.30 0.26
N SER A 288 -7.78 4.29 0.02
CA SER A 288 -6.81 5.20 0.63
C SER A 288 -7.07 6.67 0.26
N THR A 289 -6.53 7.58 1.06
CA THR A 289 -6.59 9.03 0.79
C THR A 289 -5.87 9.39 -0.51
N GLY A 290 -6.28 10.47 -1.18
CA GLY A 290 -5.64 10.94 -2.41
C GLY A 290 -5.90 10.10 -3.66
N THR A 291 -6.78 9.09 -3.57
CA THR A 291 -7.29 8.31 -4.72
C THR A 291 -8.20 9.15 -5.61
#